data_AF-A0A3D5TAW7-F1
#
_entry.id   AF-A0A3D5TAW7-F1
#
_cell.length_a   1.000
_cell.length_b   1.000
_cell.length_c   1.000
_cell.angle_alpha   90.00
_cell.angle_beta   90.00
_cell.angle_gamma   90.00
#
_symmetry.space_group_name_H-M   'P 1'
#
loop_
_entity.id
_entity.type
_entity.pdbx_description
1 polymer ?
#
loop_
_entity_poly.entity_id
_entity_poly.type
_entity_poly.pdbx_seq_one_letter_code
_entity_poly.pdbx_strand_id
1 'polypeptide(L)'
;MDEIWASIFKAETLEELEQLAGKEEVFENMVLTLKKLSEDEKIRMQCEAREDYERCLLSEYSAGKREGIEEGIEKGVEQGIEQGTEITQKKLLHNLMESQKITEDEARKMLGI
;
A
#
# COMPACT_ATOMS: atom_id res chain seq x y z
N MET A 1 -31.38 30.76 -38.33
CA MET A 1 -31.32 30.60 -36.86
C MET A 1 -31.01 29.14 -36.49
N ASP A 2 -31.58 28.15 -37.20
CA ASP A 2 -31.39 26.72 -36.89
C ASP A 2 -30.01 26.12 -37.24
N GLU A 3 -29.30 26.62 -38.25
CA GLU A 3 -27.99 26.06 -38.65
C GLU A 3 -26.88 26.29 -37.60
N ILE A 4 -26.90 27.43 -36.91
CA ILE A 4 -25.88 27.78 -35.90
C ILE A 4 -25.98 26.86 -34.69
N TRP A 5 -27.20 26.60 -34.22
CA TRP A 5 -27.46 25.65 -33.12
C TRP A 5 -27.02 24.24 -33.50
N ALA A 6 -27.32 23.79 -34.71
CA ALA A 6 -26.90 22.47 -35.19
C ALA A 6 -25.37 22.33 -35.29
N SER A 7 -24.65 23.41 -35.63
CA SER A 7 -23.18 23.43 -35.68
C SER A 7 -22.54 23.41 -34.29
N ILE A 8 -23.15 24.05 -33.28
CA ILE A 8 -22.65 24.06 -31.91
C ILE A 8 -22.68 22.66 -31.28
N PHE A 9 -23.77 21.92 -31.45
CA PHE A 9 -23.86 20.53 -30.93
C PHE A 9 -22.92 19.55 -31.65
N LYS A 10 -22.36 19.96 -32.80
CA LYS A 10 -21.39 19.17 -33.57
C LYS A 10 -19.94 19.57 -33.31
N ALA A 11 -19.69 20.64 -32.56
CA ALA A 11 -18.34 21.04 -32.20
C ALA A 11 -17.76 20.01 -31.22
N GLU A 12 -16.56 19.52 -31.53
CA GLU A 12 -15.86 18.52 -30.71
C GLU A 12 -14.82 19.16 -29.78
N THR A 13 -14.47 20.43 -30.06
CA THR A 13 -13.46 21.16 -29.28
C THR A 13 -13.99 22.50 -28.76
N LEU A 14 -13.42 22.93 -27.63
CA LEU A 14 -13.70 24.22 -27.01
C LEU A 14 -13.35 25.39 -27.96
N GLU A 15 -12.30 25.22 -28.77
CA GLU A 15 -11.83 26.20 -29.73
C GLU A 15 -12.82 26.37 -30.91
N GLU A 16 -13.40 25.28 -31.41
CA GLU A 16 -14.51 25.33 -32.38
C GLU A 16 -15.75 26.01 -31.79
N LEU A 17 -16.07 25.71 -30.53
CA LEU A 17 -17.16 26.34 -29.79
C LEU A 17 -16.95 27.86 -29.64
N GLU A 18 -15.74 28.31 -29.34
CA GLU A 18 -15.36 29.73 -29.23
C GLU A 18 -15.53 30.48 -30.56
N GLN A 19 -15.06 29.90 -31.65
CA GLN A 19 -15.18 30.51 -32.99
C GLN A 19 -16.63 30.63 -33.45
N LEU A 20 -17.48 29.67 -33.08
CA LEU A 20 -18.91 29.70 -33.38
C LEU A 20 -19.69 30.67 -32.47
N ALA A 21 -19.25 30.84 -31.23
CA ALA A 21 -19.92 31.66 -30.20
C ALA A 21 -19.76 33.17 -30.36
N GLY A 22 -18.66 33.66 -30.96
CA GLY A 22 -18.38 35.11 -31.12
C GLY A 22 -19.37 35.89 -32.00
N LYS A 23 -20.50 35.30 -32.40
CA LYS A 23 -21.56 35.91 -33.19
C LYS A 23 -22.80 36.29 -32.36
N GLU A 24 -23.00 35.75 -31.16
CA GLU A 24 -24.06 36.19 -30.22
C GLU A 24 -23.63 36.06 -28.74
N GLU A 25 -23.96 37.05 -27.92
CA GLU A 25 -23.58 37.17 -26.49
C GLU A 25 -24.02 35.97 -25.62
N VAL A 26 -25.17 35.34 -25.94
CA VAL A 26 -25.67 34.17 -25.22
C VAL A 26 -24.72 32.97 -25.37
N PHE A 27 -24.07 32.83 -26.53
CA PHE A 27 -23.13 31.74 -26.77
C PHE A 27 -21.78 31.95 -26.10
N GLU A 28 -21.31 33.20 -25.98
CA GLU A 28 -20.09 33.49 -25.20
C GLU A 28 -20.24 33.05 -23.74
N ASN A 29 -21.40 33.34 -23.12
CA ASN A 29 -21.68 32.91 -21.74
C ASN A 29 -21.75 31.38 -21.60
N MET A 30 -22.29 30.68 -22.59
CA MET A 30 -22.32 29.21 -22.62
C MET A 30 -20.90 28.63 -22.68
N VAL A 31 -20.06 29.12 -23.60
CA VAL A 31 -18.66 28.69 -23.74
C VAL A 31 -17.86 28.96 -22.47
N LEU A 32 -17.98 30.15 -21.89
CA LEU A 32 -17.33 30.49 -20.61
C LEU A 32 -17.75 29.56 -19.48
N THR A 33 -19.02 29.16 -19.45
CA THR A 33 -19.54 28.21 -18.44
C THR A 33 -18.93 26.82 -18.65
N LEU A 34 -18.88 26.34 -19.89
CA LEU A 34 -18.27 25.05 -20.22
C LEU A 34 -16.78 25.03 -19.87
N LYS A 35 -16.03 26.11 -20.13
CA LYS A 35 -14.62 26.26 -19.71
C LYS A 35 -14.45 26.02 -18.22
N LYS A 36 -15.24 26.74 -17.40
CA LYS A 36 -15.19 26.63 -15.94
C LYS A 36 -15.53 25.22 -15.46
N LEU A 37 -16.58 24.61 -16.01
CA LEU A 37 -16.97 23.24 -15.66
C LEU A 37 -15.89 22.22 -16.04
N SER A 38 -15.24 22.39 -17.20
CA SER A 38 -14.12 21.54 -17.61
C SER A 38 -12.88 21.72 -16.73
N GLU A 39 -12.61 22.94 -16.27
CA GLU A 39 -11.54 23.21 -15.30
C GLU A 39 -11.84 22.57 -13.94
N ASP A 40 -13.07 22.70 -13.45
CA ASP A 40 -13.52 22.06 -12.20
C ASP A 40 -13.42 20.53 -12.28
N GLU A 41 -13.77 19.94 -13.42
CA GLU A 41 -13.63 18.50 -13.65
C GLU A 41 -12.17 18.05 -13.68
N LYS A 42 -11.27 18.81 -14.30
CA LYS A 42 -9.83 18.53 -14.25
C LYS A 42 -9.29 18.55 -12.82
N ILE A 43 -9.69 19.53 -12.03
CA ILE A 43 -9.29 19.63 -10.62
C ILE A 43 -9.82 18.44 -9.85
N ARG A 44 -11.10 18.08 -10.03
CA ARG A 44 -11.71 16.90 -9.38
C ARG A 44 -10.95 15.62 -9.72
N MET A 45 -10.66 15.37 -11.00
CA MET A 45 -9.91 14.19 -11.43
C MET A 45 -8.50 14.15 -10.82
N GLN A 46 -7.83 15.30 -10.71
CA GLN A 46 -6.51 15.39 -10.06
C GLN A 46 -6.61 15.11 -8.55
N CYS A 47 -7.64 15.61 -7.88
CA CYS A 47 -7.91 15.32 -6.47
C CYS A 47 -8.16 13.82 -6.26
N GLU A 48 -9.02 13.20 -7.07
CA GLU A 48 -9.31 11.76 -7.02
C GLU A 48 -8.03 10.92 -7.23
N ALA A 49 -7.25 11.22 -8.27
CA ALA A 49 -6.00 10.53 -8.53
C ALA A 49 -4.99 10.67 -7.38
N ARG A 50 -4.96 11.83 -6.71
CA ARG A 50 -4.12 12.06 -5.54
C ARG A 50 -4.60 11.24 -4.33
N GLU A 51 -5.89 11.26 -4.05
CA GLU A 51 -6.48 10.50 -2.94
C GLU A 51 -6.27 8.99 -3.13
N ASP A 52 -6.42 8.49 -4.35
CA ASP A 52 -6.16 7.09 -4.67
C ASP A 52 -4.68 6.72 -4.50
N TYR A 53 -3.76 7.59 -4.93
CA TYR A 53 -2.33 7.39 -4.69
C TYR A 53 -2.02 7.35 -3.18
N GLU A 54 -2.54 8.30 -2.41
CA GLU A 54 -2.33 8.36 -0.95
C GLU A 54 -2.93 7.12 -0.25
N ARG A 55 -4.08 6.64 -0.70
CA ARG A 55 -4.73 5.42 -0.20
C ARG A 55 -3.90 4.17 -0.50
N CYS A 56 -3.39 4.03 -1.72
CA CYS A 56 -2.53 2.92 -2.12
C CYS A 56 -1.25 2.91 -1.27
N LEU A 57 -0.58 4.04 -1.16
CA LEU A 57 0.65 4.18 -0.36
C LEU A 57 0.41 3.80 1.11
N LEU A 58 -0.68 4.28 1.70
CA LEU A 58 -1.02 3.94 3.09
C LEU A 58 -1.30 2.44 3.25
N SER A 59 -1.98 1.82 2.31
CA SER A 59 -2.27 0.39 2.31
C SER A 59 -0.99 -0.44 2.22
N GLU A 60 -0.11 -0.12 1.27
CA GLU A 60 1.18 -0.80 1.10
C GLU A 60 2.06 -0.68 2.34
N TYR A 61 2.18 0.54 2.89
CA TYR A 61 2.93 0.77 4.13
C TYR A 61 2.35 -0.05 5.30
N SER A 62 1.03 -0.08 5.43
CA SER A 62 0.34 -0.81 6.50
C SER A 62 0.50 -2.32 6.35
N ALA A 63 0.47 -2.84 5.12
CA ALA A 63 0.73 -4.24 4.84
C ALA A 63 2.16 -4.62 5.21
N GLY A 64 3.16 -3.88 4.70
CA GLY A 64 4.57 -4.14 5.01
C GLY A 64 4.89 -4.02 6.50
N LYS A 65 4.28 -3.05 7.21
CA LYS A 65 4.42 -2.95 8.67
C LYS A 65 3.86 -4.18 9.39
N ARG A 66 2.71 -4.70 8.95
CA ARG A 66 2.09 -5.89 9.54
C ARG A 66 2.94 -7.12 9.31
N GLU A 67 3.36 -7.34 8.07
CA GLU A 67 4.25 -8.46 7.69
C GLU A 67 5.55 -8.43 8.50
N GLY A 68 6.18 -7.26 8.62
CA GLY A 68 7.41 -7.11 9.41
C GLY A 68 7.21 -7.41 10.90
N ILE A 69 6.05 -7.07 11.48
CA ILE A 69 5.73 -7.41 12.87
C ILE A 69 5.49 -8.91 13.02
N GLU A 70 4.71 -9.51 12.12
CA GLU A 70 4.40 -10.95 12.13
C GLU A 70 5.69 -11.77 11.99
N GLU A 71 6.54 -11.47 11.00
CA GLU A 71 7.83 -12.13 10.83
C GLU A 71 8.74 -11.94 12.06
N GLY A 72 8.75 -10.74 12.64
CA GLY A 72 9.57 -10.44 13.81
C GLY A 72 9.15 -11.26 15.03
N ILE A 73 7.84 -11.43 15.24
CA ILE A 73 7.28 -12.26 16.31
C ILE A 73 7.62 -13.73 16.06
N GLU A 74 7.40 -14.23 14.84
CA GLU A 74 7.66 -15.63 14.49
C GLU A 74 9.13 -15.99 14.72
N LYS A 75 10.06 -15.20 14.15
CA LYS A 75 11.51 -15.39 14.33
C LYS A 75 11.92 -15.29 15.80
N GLY A 76 11.33 -14.33 16.54
CA GLY A 76 11.61 -14.15 17.96
C GLY A 76 11.17 -15.34 18.81
N VAL A 77 9.99 -15.91 18.52
CA VAL A 77 9.47 -17.10 19.20
C VAL A 77 10.32 -18.32 18.89
N GLU A 78 10.65 -18.55 17.61
CA GLU A 78 11.49 -19.67 17.19
C GLU A 78 12.86 -19.63 17.88
N GLN A 79 13.55 -18.48 17.82
CA GLN A 79 14.84 -18.29 18.50
C GLN A 79 14.74 -18.50 20.01
N GLY A 80 13.66 -18.02 20.64
CA GLY A 80 13.41 -18.21 22.06
C GLY A 80 13.27 -19.69 22.45
N ILE A 81 12.55 -20.48 21.63
CA ILE A 81 12.37 -21.92 21.84
C ILE A 81 13.69 -22.66 21.63
N GLU A 82 14.44 -22.35 20.58
CA GLU A 82 15.74 -22.96 20.29
C GLU A 82 16.73 -22.72 21.44
N GLN A 83 16.90 -21.46 21.85
CA GLN A 83 17.78 -21.09 22.96
C GLN A 83 17.33 -21.74 24.27
N GLY A 84 16.02 -21.76 24.55
CA GLY A 84 15.46 -22.41 25.73
C GLY A 84 15.77 -23.92 25.76
N THR A 85 15.67 -24.58 24.61
CA THR A 85 15.98 -26.01 24.44
C THR A 85 17.46 -26.27 24.67
N GLU A 86 18.34 -25.48 24.04
CA GLU A 86 19.79 -25.61 24.19
C GLU A 86 20.24 -25.40 25.65
N ILE A 87 19.72 -24.36 26.31
CA ILE A 87 20.00 -24.10 27.74
C ILE A 87 19.55 -25.27 28.61
N THR A 88 18.36 -25.83 28.32
CA THR A 88 17.82 -26.97 29.07
C THR A 88 18.67 -28.22 28.87
N GLN A 89 19.09 -28.51 27.63
CA GLN A 89 19.98 -29.63 27.33
C GLN A 89 21.33 -29.48 28.05
N LYS A 90 21.94 -28.29 28.03
CA LYS A 90 23.19 -28.00 28.76
C LYS A 90 23.05 -28.24 30.26
N LYS A 91 21.95 -27.79 30.87
CA LYS A 91 21.67 -28.01 32.30
C LYS A 91 21.46 -29.48 32.63
N LEU A 92 20.71 -30.21 31.80
CA LEU A 92 20.50 -31.65 31.95
C LEU A 92 21.82 -32.41 31.86
N LEU A 93 22.64 -32.09 30.86
CA LEU A 93 23.96 -32.68 30.66
C LEU A 93 24.86 -32.46 31.89
N HIS A 94 24.95 -31.22 32.37
CA HIS A 94 25.73 -30.87 33.56
C HIS A 94 25.26 -31.65 34.80
N ASN A 95 23.95 -31.63 35.09
CA ASN A 95 23.40 -32.32 36.24
C ASN A 95 23.60 -33.84 36.18
N LEU A 96 23.54 -34.43 34.99
CA LEU A 96 23.75 -35.86 34.78
C LEU A 96 25.23 -36.23 35.03
N MET A 97 26.16 -35.44 34.50
CA MET A 97 27.60 -35.61 34.74
C MET A 97 27.93 -35.53 36.23
N GLU A 98 27.40 -34.54 36.95
CA GLU A 98 27.66 -34.35 38.38
C GLU A 98 27.06 -35.48 39.24
N SER A 99 25.81 -35.87 38.96
CA SER A 99 25.09 -36.86 39.77
C SER A 99 25.63 -38.28 39.58
N GLN A 100 26.01 -38.65 38.36
CA GLN A 100 26.50 -39.99 38.04
C GLN A 100 28.03 -40.10 38.00
N LYS A 101 28.75 -38.97 38.11
CA LYS A 101 30.22 -38.89 37.99
C LYS A 101 30.75 -39.54 36.71
N ILE A 102 30.08 -39.24 35.61
CA ILE A 102 30.39 -39.75 34.28
C ILE A 102 31.01 -38.65 33.41
N THR A 103 31.64 -39.07 32.31
CA THR A 103 32.16 -38.14 31.31
C THR A 103 31.04 -37.52 30.49
N GLU A 104 31.33 -36.39 29.84
CA GLU A 104 30.38 -35.71 28.96
C GLU A 104 29.92 -36.61 27.80
N ASP A 105 30.83 -37.40 27.22
CA ASP A 105 30.52 -38.32 26.13
C ASP A 105 29.53 -39.42 26.56
N GLU A 106 29.71 -39.97 27.76
CA GLU A 106 28.78 -40.94 28.34
C GLU A 106 27.41 -40.31 28.62
N ALA A 107 27.39 -39.08 29.14
CA ALA A 107 26.16 -38.33 29.42
C ALA A 107 25.39 -38.00 28.13
N ARG A 108 26.07 -37.51 27.08
CA ARG A 108 25.50 -37.24 25.75
C ARG A 108 24.91 -38.51 25.14
N LYS A 109 25.66 -39.63 25.19
CA LYS A 109 25.21 -40.93 24.70
C LYS A 109 23.93 -41.43 25.41
N MET A 110 23.79 -41.17 26.71
CA MET A 110 22.58 -41.52 27.48
C MET A 110 21.41 -40.58 27.20
N LEU A 111 21.67 -39.30 26.93
CA LEU A 111 20.63 -38.31 26.60
C LEU A 111 20.20 -38.37 25.13
N GLY A 112 20.94 -39.07 24.28
CA GLY A 112 20.62 -39.20 22.85
C GLY A 112 20.78 -37.89 22.07
N ILE A 113 21.68 -37.01 22.53
CA ILE A 113 22.02 -35.71 21.94
C ILE A 113 23.46 -35.63 21.49
#